data_AF-A0A932WVW1-F1
#
_entry.id   AF-A0A932WVW1-F1
#
_cell.length_a   1.000
_cell.length_b   1.000
_cell.length_c   1.000
_cell.angle_alpha   90.00
_cell.angle_beta   90.00
_cell.angle_gamma   90.00
#
_symmetry.space_group_name_H-M   'P 1'
#
loop_
_entity.id
_entity.type
_entity.pdbx_description
1 polymer ?
#
loop_
_entity_poly.entity_id
_entity_poly.type
_entity_poly.pdbx_seq_one_letter_code
_entity_poly.pdbx_strand_id
1 'polypeptide(L)'
;MVSDFPSKCKFLDDELLQLNQEGLIPGPQETEESFRKRVALIKAKAAENQLPSAHLEWTFLHLKELFDFSPRYLPIFYSNASLPFWQGGCCWVEDGIVALQLKKGFAKGSYLGISRDELIAHEAVHAARGAFSEPYFEETFAYLTSEKKWRRVLGPVIQRPWEVWPFLISLGIGLFSP
;
A
#
# COMPACT_ATOMS: atom_id res chain seq x y z
N MET A 1 29.30 16.05 11.83
CA MET A 1 29.34 16.73 10.51
C MET A 1 28.21 16.14 9.69
N VAL A 2 27.06 16.81 9.69
CA VAL A 2 25.96 16.48 8.78
C VAL A 2 26.32 17.16 7.48
N SER A 3 26.56 16.38 6.43
CA SER A 3 26.77 16.90 5.09
C SER A 3 25.46 17.52 4.61
N ASP A 4 25.46 18.83 4.38
CA ASP A 4 24.37 19.53 3.71
C ASP A 4 24.18 18.94 2.32
N PHE A 5 23.21 18.03 2.19
CA PHE A 5 22.66 17.68 0.90
C PHE A 5 21.85 18.88 0.44
N PRO A 6 22.15 19.47 -0.73
CA PRO A 6 21.32 20.54 -1.27
C PRO A 6 19.96 19.94 -1.64
N SER A 7 19.02 20.01 -0.70
CA SER A 7 17.62 19.66 -0.93
C SER A 7 17.08 20.58 -2.01
N LYS A 8 16.70 20.00 -3.15
CA LYS A 8 15.98 20.71 -4.22
C LYS A 8 14.53 21.03 -3.83
N CYS A 9 14.10 20.75 -2.59
CA CYS A 9 12.77 20.97 -2.06
C CYS A 9 12.76 22.18 -1.13
N LYS A 10 11.96 23.20 -1.44
CA LYS A 10 11.73 24.40 -0.61
C LYS A 10 10.51 24.25 0.31
N PHE A 11 10.16 23.03 0.71
CA PHE A 11 9.24 22.86 1.83
C PHE A 11 9.91 23.39 3.10
N LEU A 12 9.13 24.02 3.98
CA LEU A 12 9.54 24.14 5.37
C LEU A 12 9.60 22.72 5.96
N ASP A 13 10.63 22.44 6.76
CA ASP A 13 10.85 21.10 7.33
C ASP A 13 9.61 20.57 8.06
N ASP A 14 8.85 21.45 8.72
CA ASP A 14 7.59 21.12 9.39
C ASP A 14 6.46 20.74 8.43
N GLU A 15 6.34 21.43 7.28
CA GLU A 15 5.33 21.12 6.25
C GLU A 15 5.61 19.74 5.64
N LEU A 16 6.89 19.45 5.35
CA LEU A 16 7.29 18.16 4.80
C LEU A 16 7.10 17.04 5.83
N LEU A 17 7.44 17.28 7.09
CA LEU A 17 7.24 16.33 8.17
C LEU A 17 5.75 16.00 8.34
N GLN A 18 4.88 17.01 8.29
CA GLN A 18 3.45 16.80 8.35
C GLN A 18 2.94 15.96 7.17
N LEU A 19 3.37 16.28 5.95
CA LEU A 19 2.99 15.50 4.76
C LEU A 19 3.45 14.04 4.84
N ASN A 20 4.67 13.81 5.31
CA ASN A 20 5.19 12.45 5.54
C ASN A 20 4.35 11.69 6.57
N GLN A 21 3.98 12.33 7.69
CA GLN A 21 3.09 11.74 8.70
C GLN A 21 1.68 11.48 8.16
N GLU A 22 1.23 12.23 7.14
CA GLU A 22 -0.01 11.99 6.40
C GLU A 22 0.13 10.92 5.30
N GLY A 23 1.28 10.24 5.20
CA GLY A 23 1.56 9.22 4.18
C GLY A 23 1.84 9.78 2.78
N LEU A 24 2.05 11.09 2.66
CA LEU A 24 2.38 11.77 1.40
C LEU A 24 3.89 11.98 1.33
N ILE A 25 4.60 10.96 0.85
CA ILE A 25 6.06 10.93 0.82
C ILE A 25 6.54 11.30 -0.60
N PRO A 26 7.50 12.23 -0.76
CA PRO A 26 8.06 12.54 -2.07
C PRO A 26 8.92 11.40 -2.61
N GLY A 27 8.84 11.15 -3.91
CA GLY A 27 9.70 10.18 -4.59
C GLY A 27 11.14 10.68 -4.74
N PRO A 28 12.12 9.78 -4.93
CA PRO A 28 13.55 10.14 -5.01
C PRO A 28 13.91 11.04 -6.20
N GLN A 29 13.11 11.01 -7.27
CA GLN A 29 13.30 11.82 -8.48
C GLN A 29 12.17 12.84 -8.68
N GLU A 30 11.27 12.97 -7.70
CA GLU A 30 10.12 13.84 -7.80
C GLU A 30 10.51 15.30 -7.56
N THR A 31 10.07 16.22 -8.41
CA THR A 31 10.28 17.66 -8.18
C THR A 31 9.26 18.19 -7.19
N GLU A 32 9.57 19.30 -6.52
CA GLU A 32 8.63 19.95 -5.61
C GLU A 32 7.29 20.29 -6.30
N GLU A 33 7.35 20.81 -7.52
CA GLU A 33 6.15 21.15 -8.30
C GLU A 33 5.30 19.90 -8.59
N SER A 34 5.92 18.81 -9.04
CA SER A 34 5.20 17.56 -9.29
C SER A 34 4.62 16.97 -8.00
N PHE A 35 5.35 17.06 -6.89
CA PHE A 35 4.90 16.58 -5.59
C PHE A 35 3.71 17.39 -5.07
N ARG A 36 3.75 18.73 -5.13
CA ARG A 36 2.63 19.59 -4.75
C ARG A 36 1.38 19.30 -5.60
N LYS A 37 1.56 19.11 -6.91
CA LYS A 37 0.47 18.74 -7.82
C LYS A 37 -0.14 17.39 -7.43
N ARG A 38 0.69 16.38 -7.15
CA ARG A 38 0.23 15.06 -6.71
C ARG A 38 -0.53 15.13 -5.39
N VAL A 39 -0.02 15.84 -4.39
CA VAL A 39 -0.68 16.04 -3.10
C VAL A 39 -2.07 16.66 -3.28
N ALA A 40 -2.18 17.72 -4.10
CA ALA A 40 -3.46 18.37 -4.36
C ALA A 40 -4.47 17.41 -5.02
N LEU A 41 -4.04 16.61 -5.99
CA LEU A 41 -4.89 15.62 -6.67
C LEU A 41 -5.39 14.52 -5.72
N ILE A 42 -4.50 13.98 -4.88
CA ILE A 42 -4.85 12.95 -3.89
C ILE A 42 -5.88 13.49 -2.90
N LYS A 43 -5.65 14.70 -2.35
CA LYS A 43 -6.57 15.33 -1.41
C LYS A 43 -7.96 15.56 -2.03
N ALA A 44 -8.01 16.01 -3.28
CA ALA A 44 -9.26 16.20 -4.02
C ALA A 44 -10.02 14.88 -4.21
N LYS A 45 -9.35 13.82 -4.69
CA LYS A 45 -10.00 12.51 -4.89
C LYS A 45 -10.42 11.82 -3.60
N ALA A 46 -9.65 11.98 -2.52
CA ALA A 46 -9.99 11.39 -1.23
C ALA A 46 -11.32 11.95 -0.70
N ALA A 47 -11.64 13.22 -0.97
CA ALA A 47 -12.91 13.81 -0.59
C ALA A 47 -14.12 13.18 -1.31
N GLU A 48 -13.92 12.57 -2.48
CA GLU A 48 -15.00 11.94 -3.26
C GLU A 48 -15.27 10.48 -2.85
N ASN A 49 -14.23 9.74 -2.45
CA ASN A 49 -14.28 8.29 -2.29
C ASN A 49 -13.59 7.80 -1.01
N GLN A 50 -14.02 8.30 0.16
CA GLN A 50 -13.50 7.82 1.43
C GLN A 50 -14.45 6.80 2.07
N LEU A 51 -13.91 5.67 2.53
CA LEU A 51 -14.64 4.80 3.43
C LEU A 51 -14.92 5.53 4.76
N PRO A 52 -15.95 5.11 5.52
CA PRO A 52 -16.17 5.63 6.87
C PRO A 52 -14.90 5.53 7.72
N SER A 53 -14.60 6.58 8.48
CA SER A 53 -13.38 6.67 9.31
C SER A 53 -13.21 5.50 10.28
N ALA A 54 -14.33 4.95 10.78
CA ALA A 54 -14.32 3.77 11.65
C ALA A 54 -13.68 2.52 11.00
N HIS A 55 -13.70 2.42 9.67
CA HIS A 55 -13.05 1.32 8.94
C HIS A 55 -11.55 1.54 8.76
N LEU A 56 -11.03 2.72 9.10
CA LEU A 56 -9.63 3.11 8.88
C LEU A 56 -8.86 3.33 10.17
N GLU A 57 -9.55 3.45 11.31
CA GLU A 57 -8.94 3.74 12.61
C GLU A 57 -7.85 2.72 12.98
N TRP A 58 -8.15 1.42 12.85
CA TRP A 58 -7.15 0.37 13.09
C TRP A 58 -5.95 0.54 12.16
N THR A 59 -6.18 0.74 10.86
CA THR A 59 -5.10 0.91 9.88
C THR A 59 -4.23 2.12 10.22
N PHE A 60 -4.82 3.24 10.62
CA PHE A 60 -4.11 4.46 10.98
C PHE A 60 -3.22 4.25 12.21
N LEU A 61 -3.76 3.64 13.26
CA LEU A 61 -2.99 3.34 14.47
C LEU A 61 -1.87 2.34 14.18
N HIS A 62 -2.17 1.30 13.40
CA HIS A 62 -1.20 0.25 13.09
C HIS A 62 -0.03 0.76 12.24
N LEU A 63 -0.30 1.57 11.20
CA LEU A 63 0.74 2.18 10.38
C LEU A 63 1.53 3.24 11.14
N LYS A 64 0.88 3.98 12.06
CA LYS A 64 1.55 4.95 12.92
C LYS A 64 2.54 4.26 13.86
N GLU A 65 2.16 3.11 14.43
CA GLU A 65 3.04 2.31 15.29
C GLU A 65 4.23 1.72 14.51
N LEU A 66 3.99 1.17 13.33
CA LEU A 66 5.04 0.49 12.55
C LEU A 66 6.00 1.45 11.84
N PHE A 67 5.47 2.53 11.28
CA PHE A 67 6.17 3.35 10.27
C PHE A 67 6.04 4.86 10.50
N ASP A 68 5.44 5.29 11.61
CA ASP A 68 5.23 6.69 11.99
C ASP A 68 4.34 7.53 11.06
N PHE A 69 3.55 6.90 10.17
CA PHE A 69 2.59 7.60 9.30
C PHE A 69 1.15 7.08 9.42
N SER A 70 0.18 7.96 9.14
CA SER A 70 -1.25 7.70 9.18
C SER A 70 -1.91 8.32 7.94
N PRO A 71 -2.22 7.52 6.91
CA PRO A 71 -2.59 8.05 5.60
C PRO A 71 -4.02 8.60 5.57
N ARG A 72 -4.16 9.93 5.71
CA ARG A 72 -5.47 10.59 5.85
C ARG A 72 -6.25 10.73 4.54
N TYR A 73 -5.55 10.69 3.42
CA TYR A 73 -6.11 10.97 2.10
C TYR A 73 -5.98 9.74 1.20
N LEU A 74 -6.71 8.67 1.55
CA LEU A 74 -6.78 7.46 0.74
C LEU A 74 -8.16 7.36 0.08
N PRO A 75 -8.23 7.50 -1.25
CA PRO A 75 -9.41 7.12 -2.01
C PRO A 75 -9.53 5.59 -1.98
N ILE A 76 -10.65 5.07 -1.47
CA ILE A 76 -10.90 3.63 -1.33
C ILE A 76 -12.29 3.30 -1.85
N PHE A 77 -12.38 2.29 -2.73
CA PHE A 77 -13.66 1.87 -3.29
C PHE A 77 -13.76 0.34 -3.43
N TYR A 78 -14.99 -0.17 -3.48
CA TYR A 78 -15.25 -1.60 -3.66
C TYR A 78 -15.56 -1.95 -5.11
N SER A 79 -14.73 -2.80 -5.73
CA SER A 79 -14.96 -3.33 -7.08
C SER A 79 -14.31 -4.70 -7.25
N ASN A 80 -14.97 -5.58 -8.02
CA ASN A 80 -14.40 -6.86 -8.42
C ASN A 80 -13.77 -6.81 -9.82
N ALA A 81 -13.88 -5.67 -10.52
CA ALA A 81 -13.37 -5.52 -11.89
C ALA A 81 -11.86 -5.80 -11.91
N SER A 82 -11.41 -6.61 -12.86
CA SER A 82 -9.99 -6.96 -13.06
C SER A 82 -9.26 -7.58 -11.87
N LEU A 83 -9.99 -8.02 -10.82
CA LEU A 83 -9.41 -8.73 -9.67
C LEU A 83 -9.79 -10.22 -9.72
N PRO A 84 -8.84 -11.12 -10.02
CA PRO A 84 -8.99 -12.57 -9.86
C PRO A 84 -9.51 -12.95 -8.47
N PHE A 85 -10.13 -14.11 -8.33
CA PHE A 85 -10.78 -14.49 -7.07
C PHE A 85 -9.79 -14.59 -5.89
N TRP A 86 -8.52 -14.87 -6.13
CA TRP A 86 -7.48 -14.93 -5.10
C TRP A 86 -6.86 -13.56 -4.76
N GLN A 87 -7.12 -12.51 -5.55
CA GLN A 87 -6.70 -11.15 -5.24
C GLN A 87 -7.79 -10.44 -4.43
N GLY A 88 -7.39 -9.96 -3.26
CA GLY A 88 -8.27 -9.27 -2.31
C GLY A 88 -8.45 -7.77 -2.61
N GLY A 89 -7.41 -7.13 -3.12
CA GLY A 89 -7.40 -5.73 -3.51
C GLY A 89 -6.16 -5.40 -4.33
N CYS A 90 -6.04 -4.14 -4.70
CA CYS A 90 -4.84 -3.58 -5.28
C CYS A 90 -4.78 -2.06 -5.07
N CYS A 91 -3.56 -1.54 -5.07
CA CYS A 91 -3.27 -0.12 -5.16
C CYS A 91 -3.02 0.28 -6.62
N TRP A 92 -3.83 1.21 -7.13
CA TRP A 92 -3.66 1.81 -8.44
C TRP A 92 -2.81 3.06 -8.33
N VAL A 93 -1.77 3.16 -9.15
CA VAL A 93 -0.93 4.36 -9.29
C VAL A 93 -0.95 4.77 -10.76
N GLU A 94 -1.81 5.73 -11.11
CA GLU A 94 -1.96 6.26 -12.47
C GLU A 94 -1.88 7.79 -12.44
N ASP A 95 -1.02 8.39 -13.27
CA ASP A 95 -0.83 9.84 -13.36
C ASP A 95 -0.59 10.55 -12.01
N GLY A 96 0.07 9.86 -11.08
CA GLY A 96 0.34 10.34 -9.72
C GLY A 96 -0.85 10.23 -8.76
N ILE A 97 -2.00 9.76 -9.22
CA ILE A 97 -3.14 9.45 -8.38
C ILE A 97 -2.99 8.05 -7.81
N VAL A 98 -3.20 7.95 -6.52
CA VAL A 98 -3.15 6.70 -5.77
C VAL A 98 -4.56 6.36 -5.27
N ALA A 99 -5.07 5.18 -5.61
CA ALA A 99 -6.39 4.74 -5.17
C ALA A 99 -6.41 3.24 -4.85
N LEU A 100 -7.11 2.87 -3.78
CA LEU A 100 -7.18 1.49 -3.31
C LEU A 100 -8.50 0.88 -3.79
N GLN A 101 -8.39 -0.20 -4.56
CA GLN A 101 -9.52 -1.03 -4.92
C GLN A 101 -9.59 -2.24 -4.01
N LEU A 102 -10.72 -2.42 -3.33
CA LEU A 102 -10.98 -3.63 -2.54
C LEU A 102 -12.04 -4.47 -3.24
N LYS A 103 -11.92 -5.80 -3.13
CA LYS A 103 -12.98 -6.71 -3.57
C LYS A 103 -14.26 -6.46 -2.77
N LYS A 104 -15.43 -6.54 -3.41
CA LYS A 104 -16.75 -6.32 -2.77
C LYS A 104 -16.99 -7.21 -1.55
N GLY A 105 -16.34 -8.38 -1.48
CA GLY A 105 -16.41 -9.28 -0.32
C GLY A 105 -15.98 -8.63 0.99
N PHE A 106 -15.03 -7.68 0.94
CA PHE A 106 -14.55 -6.95 2.11
C PHE A 106 -15.57 -5.97 2.71
N ALA A 107 -16.68 -5.70 2.02
CA ALA A 107 -17.80 -4.97 2.63
C ALA A 107 -18.35 -5.71 3.88
N LYS A 108 -18.14 -7.04 3.97
CA LYS A 108 -18.49 -7.87 5.13
C LYS A 108 -17.39 -7.92 6.21
N GLY A 109 -16.29 -7.19 6.05
CA GLY A 109 -15.18 -7.10 7.00
C GLY A 109 -14.02 -8.07 6.75
N SER A 110 -14.21 -9.15 5.98
CA SER A 110 -13.11 -10.05 5.61
C SER A 110 -13.37 -10.78 4.30
N TYR A 111 -12.30 -11.29 3.67
CA TYR A 111 -12.38 -12.13 2.48
C TYR A 111 -11.20 -13.11 2.48
N LEU A 112 -11.47 -14.39 2.20
CA LEU A 112 -10.48 -15.49 2.20
C LEU A 112 -9.58 -15.53 3.45
N GLY A 113 -10.14 -15.21 4.62
CA GLY A 113 -9.41 -15.23 5.90
C GLY A 113 -8.40 -14.09 6.08
N ILE A 114 -8.48 -13.03 5.27
CA ILE A 114 -7.80 -11.75 5.44
C ILE A 114 -8.84 -10.72 5.89
N SER A 115 -8.55 -9.94 6.94
CA SER A 115 -9.45 -8.87 7.38
C SER A 115 -9.36 -7.69 6.41
N ARG A 116 -10.44 -6.90 6.33
CA ARG A 116 -10.43 -5.66 5.55
C ARG A 116 -9.31 -4.74 6.04
N ASP A 117 -9.15 -4.60 7.34
CA ASP A 117 -8.24 -3.63 7.93
C ASP A 117 -6.78 -4.01 7.66
N GLU A 118 -6.46 -5.31 7.71
CA GLU A 118 -5.16 -5.87 7.30
C GLU A 118 -4.87 -5.59 5.83
N LEU A 119 -5.86 -5.80 4.94
CA LEU A 119 -5.69 -5.50 3.51
C LEU A 119 -5.51 -3.99 3.27
N ILE A 120 -6.30 -3.13 3.91
CA ILE A 120 -6.15 -1.67 3.74
C ILE A 120 -4.77 -1.23 4.22
N ALA A 121 -4.27 -1.75 5.35
CA ALA A 121 -2.92 -1.42 5.82
C ALA A 121 -1.84 -1.83 4.82
N HIS A 122 -1.97 -3.03 4.24
CA HIS A 122 -1.06 -3.50 3.18
C HIS A 122 -1.06 -2.55 1.97
N GLU A 123 -2.23 -2.28 1.39
CA GLU A 123 -2.34 -1.41 0.21
C GLU A 123 -1.99 0.05 0.50
N ALA A 124 -2.18 0.51 1.74
CA ALA A 124 -1.81 1.86 2.16
C ALA A 124 -0.29 2.09 2.22
N VAL A 125 0.50 1.03 2.44
CA VAL A 125 1.97 1.11 2.32
C VAL A 125 2.36 1.35 0.86
N HIS A 126 1.78 0.59 -0.06
CA HIS A 126 1.97 0.80 -1.50
C HIS A 126 1.57 2.22 -1.91
N ALA A 127 0.47 2.71 -1.35
CA ALA A 127 0.00 4.06 -1.59
C ALA A 127 0.98 5.14 -1.13
N ALA A 128 1.46 5.05 0.11
CA ALA A 128 2.42 5.99 0.67
C ALA A 128 3.76 5.98 -0.09
N ARG A 129 4.11 4.81 -0.64
CA ARG A 129 5.35 4.59 -1.39
C ARG A 129 5.17 4.61 -2.91
N GLY A 130 4.00 5.00 -3.43
CA GLY A 130 3.70 4.92 -4.87
C GLY A 130 4.56 5.83 -5.77
N ALA A 131 5.34 6.76 -5.19
CA ALA A 131 6.31 7.58 -5.91
C ALA A 131 7.71 6.96 -6.00
N PHE A 132 7.93 5.79 -5.39
CA PHE A 132 9.18 5.04 -5.45
C PHE A 132 9.12 4.02 -6.60
N SER A 133 10.26 3.71 -7.18
CA SER A 133 10.38 2.76 -8.30
C SER A 133 10.97 1.42 -7.85
N GLU A 134 10.51 0.90 -6.70
CA GLU A 134 11.13 -0.25 -6.03
C GLU A 134 10.10 -1.28 -5.52
N PRO A 135 9.53 -2.12 -6.41
CA PRO A 135 8.42 -3.01 -6.05
C PRO A 135 8.79 -4.09 -5.00
N TYR A 136 10.07 -4.50 -4.94
CA TYR A 136 10.52 -5.54 -4.00
C TYR A 136 10.45 -5.09 -2.54
N PHE A 137 10.98 -3.90 -2.25
CA PHE A 137 10.98 -3.36 -0.90
C PHE A 137 9.57 -2.99 -0.46
N GLU A 138 8.76 -2.46 -1.38
CA GLU A 138 7.36 -2.11 -1.14
C GLU A 138 6.53 -3.29 -0.65
N GLU A 139 6.60 -4.45 -1.32
CA GLU A 139 5.92 -5.67 -0.85
C GLU A 139 6.40 -6.13 0.54
N THR A 140 7.71 -6.03 0.80
CA THR A 140 8.24 -6.37 2.14
C THR A 140 7.62 -5.49 3.22
N PHE A 141 7.57 -4.17 3.03
CA PHE A 141 6.92 -3.26 3.98
C PHE A 141 5.42 -3.51 4.10
N ALA A 142 4.75 -3.77 2.97
CA ALA A 142 3.31 -4.02 2.96
C ALA A 142 2.97 -5.30 3.74
N TYR A 143 3.74 -6.38 3.61
CA TYR A 143 3.53 -7.61 4.38
C TYR A 143 3.85 -7.50 5.87
N LEU A 144 4.71 -6.56 6.30
CA LEU A 144 4.95 -6.32 7.73
C LEU A 144 3.68 -5.91 8.49
N THR A 145 2.71 -5.31 7.79
CA THR A 145 1.40 -4.92 8.34
C THR A 145 0.48 -6.11 8.63
N SER A 146 0.82 -7.32 8.17
CA SER A 146 -0.02 -8.49 8.41
C SER A 146 -0.06 -8.86 9.89
N GLU A 147 -1.21 -9.22 10.44
CA GLU A 147 -1.29 -9.73 11.82
C GLU A 147 -0.65 -11.12 11.98
N LYS A 148 -0.56 -11.88 10.87
CA LYS A 148 -0.08 -13.27 10.89
C LYS A 148 1.41 -13.33 10.57
N LYS A 149 2.22 -13.82 11.52
CA LYS A 149 3.67 -13.95 11.38
C LYS A 149 4.11 -14.68 10.11
N TRP A 150 3.42 -15.76 9.73
CA TRP A 150 3.79 -16.53 8.53
C TRP A 150 3.56 -15.74 7.24
N ARG A 151 2.57 -14.83 7.18
CA ARG A 151 2.36 -13.95 6.02
C ARG A 151 3.46 -12.90 5.92
N ARG A 152 3.94 -12.38 7.05
CA ARG A 152 5.10 -11.47 7.08
C ARG A 152 6.36 -12.10 6.49
N VAL A 153 6.54 -13.41 6.72
CA VAL A 153 7.74 -14.15 6.28
C VAL A 153 7.60 -14.69 4.87
N LEU A 154 6.47 -15.33 4.55
CA LEU A 154 6.27 -16.02 3.27
C LEU A 154 5.66 -15.13 2.19
N GLY A 155 4.92 -14.09 2.56
CA GLY A 155 4.28 -13.16 1.63
C GLY A 155 5.29 -12.50 0.68
N PRO A 156 6.36 -11.86 1.20
CA PRO A 156 7.38 -11.21 0.36
C PRO A 156 8.17 -12.16 -0.56
N VAL A 157 8.07 -13.47 -0.35
CA VAL A 157 8.79 -14.46 -1.16
C VAL A 157 8.18 -14.58 -2.55
N ILE A 158 6.86 -14.40 -2.67
CA ILE A 158 6.13 -14.46 -3.95
C ILE A 158 5.94 -13.03 -4.45
N GLN A 159 6.78 -12.63 -5.40
CA GLN A 159 6.81 -11.28 -5.97
C GLN A 159 6.13 -11.23 -7.33
N ARG A 160 6.16 -12.33 -8.09
CA ARG A 160 5.53 -12.41 -9.41
C ARG A 160 4.50 -13.53 -9.43
N PRO A 161 3.35 -13.33 -10.11
CA PRO A 161 2.32 -14.37 -10.21
C PRO A 161 2.82 -15.71 -10.73
N TRP A 162 3.89 -15.73 -11.55
CA TRP A 162 4.44 -16.97 -12.08
C TRP A 162 5.32 -17.75 -11.07
N GLU A 163 5.83 -17.10 -10.01
CA GLU A 163 6.71 -17.73 -9.00
C GLU A 163 5.98 -18.81 -8.19
N VAL A 164 4.65 -18.79 -8.24
CA VAL A 164 3.78 -19.81 -7.62
C VAL A 164 3.78 -21.11 -8.44
N TRP A 165 4.06 -21.07 -9.75
CA TRP A 165 3.98 -22.25 -10.62
C TRP A 165 4.98 -23.35 -10.27
N PRO A 166 6.29 -23.09 -10.04
CA PRO A 166 7.22 -24.12 -9.61
C PRO A 166 6.78 -24.85 -8.35
N PHE A 167 6.23 -24.11 -7.36
CA PHE A 167 5.68 -24.70 -6.15
C PHE A 167 4.50 -25.62 -6.47
N LEU A 168 3.51 -25.15 -7.23
CA LEU A 168 2.34 -25.96 -7.60
C LEU A 168 2.70 -27.19 -8.44
N ILE A 169 3.63 -27.05 -9.39
CA ILE A 169 4.15 -28.17 -10.20
C ILE A 169 4.85 -29.19 -9.30
N SER A 170 5.71 -28.75 -8.37
CA SER A 170 6.41 -29.65 -7.44
C SER A 170 5.44 -30.41 -6.53
N LEU A 171 4.37 -29.74 -6.07
CA LEU A 171 3.34 -30.35 -5.24
C LEU A 171 2.55 -31.39 -6.02
N GLY A 172 2.22 -31.08 -7.28
CA GLY A 172 1.60 -32.03 -8.21
C GLY A 172 2.48 -33.24 -8.46
N ILE A 173 3.74 -33.05 -8.84
CA ILE A 173 4.70 -34.15 -9.06
C ILE A 173 4.85 -35.00 -7.79
N GLY A 174 4.97 -34.39 -6.61
CA GLY A 174 5.09 -35.12 -5.35
C GLY A 174 3.84 -35.93 -4.97
N LEU A 175 2.65 -35.46 -5.32
CA LEU A 175 1.39 -36.20 -5.10
C LEU A 175 1.21 -37.38 -6.08
N PHE A 176 1.87 -37.35 -7.24
CA PHE A 176 1.81 -38.38 -8.28
C PHE A 176 3.11 -39.19 -8.41
N SER A 177 4.11 -38.94 -7.57
CA SER A 177 5.29 -39.79 -7.43
C SER A 177 4.95 -40.91 -6.44
N PRO A 178 5.05 -42.19 -6.84
CA PRO A 178 4.78 -43.32 -5.96
C PRO A 178 5.74 -43.39 -4.76
#